data_AF-A0A0C9TXJ1-F1
#
_entry.id   AF-A0A0C9TXJ1-F1
#
_cell.length_a   1.000
_cell.length_b   1.000
_cell.length_c   1.000
_cell.angle_alpha   90.00
_cell.angle_beta   90.00
_cell.angle_gamma   90.00
#
_symmetry.space_group_name_H-M   'P 1'
#
loop_
_entity.id
_entity.type
_entity.pdbx_description
1 polymer ?
#
loop_
_entity_poly.entity_id
_entity_poly.type
_entity_poly.pdbx_seq_one_letter_code
_entity_poly.pdbx_strand_id
1 'polypeptide(L)'
;MGIKGLWKAVLSAADNHSLLELSINEGFKPPAGSEGPVKMFKIGIDASTWMHAVCPVSQFNHAGTGQNPEELLDAFGFGWYEAPGEAEAELAALNQHDIVDMVLTTDSDVLVFRAKCIVRCPPQP
;
A
#
# COMPACT_ATOMS: atom_id res chain seq x y z
N MET A 1 -8.49 11.67 -3.36
CA MET A 1 -8.91 12.57 -4.48
C MET A 1 -8.32 11.96 -5.73
N GLY A 2 -8.96 12.01 -6.90
CA GLY A 2 -8.38 11.35 -8.07
C GLY A 2 -9.00 11.76 -9.39
N ILE A 3 -8.27 11.52 -10.47
CA ILE A 3 -8.72 11.85 -11.83
C ILE A 3 -9.96 11.00 -12.14
N LYS A 4 -11.12 11.67 -12.25
CA LYS A 4 -12.40 11.00 -12.52
C LYS A 4 -12.32 10.17 -13.80
N GLY A 5 -12.55 8.87 -13.68
CA GLY A 5 -12.56 7.94 -14.80
C GLY A 5 -11.20 7.35 -15.16
N LEU A 6 -10.09 7.78 -14.55
CA LEU A 6 -8.77 7.19 -14.80
C LEU A 6 -8.76 5.70 -14.47
N TRP A 7 -9.31 5.32 -13.31
CA TRP A 7 -9.48 3.92 -12.94
C TRP A 7 -10.27 3.11 -13.96
N LYS A 8 -11.33 3.67 -14.55
CA LYS A 8 -12.12 2.99 -15.58
C LYS A 8 -11.31 2.74 -16.86
N ALA A 9 -10.42 3.67 -17.19
CA ALA A 9 -9.54 3.54 -18.35
C ALA A 9 -8.42 2.51 -18.14
N VAL A 10 -7.85 2.45 -16.93
CA VAL A 10 -6.77 1.48 -16.62
C VAL A 10 -7.28 0.12 -16.16
N LEU A 11 -8.56 -0.01 -15.78
CA LEU A 11 -9.13 -1.27 -15.29
C LEU A 11 -8.99 -2.41 -16.30
N SER A 12 -9.06 -2.10 -17.61
CA SER A 12 -8.91 -3.11 -18.67
C SER A 12 -7.50 -3.70 -18.76
N ALA A 13 -6.52 -3.03 -18.14
CA ALA A 13 -5.14 -3.50 -18.02
C ALA A 13 -4.81 -3.98 -16.59
N ALA A 14 -5.79 -4.00 -15.69
CA ALA A 14 -5.61 -4.47 -14.33
C ALA A 14 -5.95 -5.96 -14.23
N ASP A 15 -5.07 -6.71 -13.57
CA ASP A 15 -5.28 -8.13 -13.27
C ASP A 15 -5.71 -8.31 -11.81
N ASN A 16 -6.67 -9.20 -11.58
CA ASN A 16 -7.10 -9.57 -10.23
C ASN A 16 -6.23 -10.70 -9.71
N HIS A 17 -5.55 -10.47 -8.58
CA HIS A 17 -4.71 -11.45 -7.93
C HIS A 17 -5.06 -11.60 -6.44
N SER A 18 -4.91 -12.81 -5.92
CA SER A 18 -4.96 -13.05 -4.48
C SER A 18 -3.68 -12.51 -3.84
N LEU A 19 -3.82 -11.73 -2.77
CA LEU A 19 -2.68 -11.22 -2.00
C LEU A 19 -1.82 -12.36 -1.45
N LEU A 20 -2.44 -13.48 -1.06
CA LEU A 20 -1.75 -14.66 -0.55
C LEU A 20 -0.93 -15.36 -1.65
N GLU A 21 -1.50 -15.48 -2.85
CA GLU A 21 -0.79 -16.05 -3.99
C GLU A 21 0.40 -15.18 -4.41
N LEU A 22 0.23 -13.86 -4.43
CA LEU A 22 1.32 -12.91 -4.65
C LEU A 22 2.40 -13.03 -3.57
N SER A 23 2.00 -13.20 -2.31
CA SER A 23 2.94 -13.35 -1.19
C SER A 23 3.77 -14.62 -1.29
N ILE A 24 3.17 -15.73 -1.74
CA ILE A 24 3.86 -17.01 -1.93
C ILE A 24 4.76 -16.96 -3.16
N ASN A 25 4.25 -16.44 -4.28
CA ASN A 25 4.94 -16.44 -5.55
C ASN A 25 6.07 -15.40 -5.60
N GLU A 26 5.86 -14.20 -5.06
CA GLU A 26 6.83 -13.10 -5.12
C GLU A 26 7.65 -12.95 -3.83
N GLY A 27 7.11 -13.35 -2.67
CA GLY A 27 7.75 -13.12 -1.37
C GLY A 27 8.86 -14.08 -0.98
N PHE A 28 9.07 -15.15 -1.74
CA PHE A 28 10.14 -16.13 -1.48
C PHE A 28 11.10 -16.32 -2.64
N LYS A 29 11.05 -15.46 -3.67
CA LYS A 29 11.99 -15.57 -4.80
C LYS A 29 13.39 -15.11 -4.36
N PRO A 30 14.42 -15.98 -4.42
CA PRO A 30 15.79 -15.51 -4.35
C PRO A 30 16.06 -14.61 -5.57
N PRO A 31 16.79 -13.50 -5.41
CA PRO A 31 17.16 -12.67 -6.55
C PRO A 31 17.92 -13.54 -7.56
N ALA A 32 17.49 -13.49 -8.82
CA ALA A 32 17.92 -14.39 -9.88
C ALA A 32 19.42 -14.72 -9.83
N GLY A 33 19.77 -15.94 -9.40
CA GLY A 33 21.11 -16.50 -9.49
C GLY A 33 22.07 -16.24 -8.31
N SER A 34 21.64 -15.66 -7.19
CA SER A 34 22.48 -15.56 -5.99
C SER A 34 21.89 -16.31 -4.80
N GLU A 35 22.73 -17.06 -4.09
CA GLU A 35 22.47 -17.63 -2.75
C GLU A 35 22.34 -16.51 -1.69
N GLY A 36 21.48 -15.53 -1.97
CA GLY A 36 21.20 -14.40 -1.09
C GLY A 36 20.09 -14.73 -0.10
N PRO A 37 20.01 -13.98 1.02
CA PRO A 37 18.89 -14.09 1.94
C PRO A 37 17.56 -13.83 1.21
N VAL A 38 16.53 -14.57 1.59
CA VAL A 38 15.16 -14.43 1.05
C VAL A 38 14.74 -12.96 1.13
N LYS A 39 14.48 -12.33 -0.03
CA LYS A 39 13.96 -10.96 -0.07
C LYS A 39 12.49 -11.02 0.33
N MET A 40 12.17 -10.51 1.52
CA MET A 40 10.77 -10.32 1.93
C MET A 40 10.10 -9.30 1.01
N PHE A 41 8.89 -9.61 0.55
CA PHE A 41 8.07 -8.72 -0.27
C PHE A 41 7.62 -7.51 0.54
N LYS A 42 7.97 -6.30 0.09
CA LYS A 42 7.66 -5.06 0.80
C LYS A 42 6.49 -4.34 0.14
N ILE A 43 5.43 -4.13 0.91
CA ILE A 43 4.23 -3.41 0.45
C ILE A 43 4.21 -2.05 1.14
N GLY A 44 4.18 -0.99 0.35
CA GLY A 44 3.90 0.35 0.82
C GLY A 44 2.39 0.57 0.91
N ILE A 45 1.88 0.95 2.07
CA ILE A 45 0.44 1.16 2.29
C ILE A 45 0.21 2.64 2.55
N ASP A 46 -0.73 3.24 1.82
CA ASP A 46 -1.20 4.58 2.13
C ASP A 46 -2.02 4.60 3.42
N ALA A 47 -1.56 5.38 4.40
CA ALA A 47 -2.23 5.56 5.69
C ALA A 47 -3.65 6.13 5.55
N SER A 48 -3.92 6.93 4.51
CA SER A 48 -5.27 7.47 4.25
C SER A 48 -6.28 6.33 4.04
N THR A 49 -5.88 5.28 3.32
CA THR A 49 -6.71 4.10 3.04
C THR A 49 -7.03 3.34 4.32
N TRP A 50 -6.05 3.23 5.23
CA TRP A 50 -6.24 2.60 6.53
C TRP A 50 -7.13 3.43 7.46
N MET A 51 -6.89 4.74 7.55
CA MET A 51 -7.72 5.66 8.35
C MET A 51 -9.17 5.67 7.86
N HIS A 52 -9.42 5.66 6.55
CA HIS A 52 -10.77 5.55 5.99
C HIS A 52 -11.47 4.23 6.33
N ALA A 53 -10.75 3.12 6.37
CA ALA A 53 -11.30 1.81 6.76
C ALA A 53 -11.57 1.70 8.26
N VAL A 54 -10.75 2.36 9.09
CA VAL A 54 -10.88 2.32 10.56
C VAL A 54 -11.89 3.36 11.06
N CYS A 55 -12.11 4.48 10.37
CA CYS A 55 -13.02 5.56 10.80
C CYS A 55 -14.45 5.10 11.14
N PRO A 56 -15.09 4.19 10.38
CA PRO A 56 -16.39 3.64 10.76
C PRO A 56 -16.32 2.84 12.08
N VAL A 57 -15.24 2.10 12.32
CA VAL A 57 -15.08 1.25 13.50
C VAL A 57 -14.70 2.08 14.73
N SER A 58 -13.88 3.12 14.56
CA SER A 58 -13.48 4.04 15.63
C SER A 58 -14.59 5.01 16.05
N GLN A 59 -15.54 5.32 15.16
CA GLN A 59 -16.74 6.09 15.52
C GLN A 59 -17.69 5.32 16.45
N PHE A 60 -17.71 3.98 16.40
CA PHE A 60 -18.55 3.14 17.26
C PHE A 60 -17.93 2.88 18.64
N ASN A 61 -16.61 2.77 18.74
CA ASN A 61 -15.90 2.49 19.99
C ASN A 61 -15.19 3.75 20.53
N HIS A 62 -15.95 4.59 21.22
CA HIS A 62 -15.49 5.61 22.17
C HIS A 62 -14.68 6.80 21.64
N ALA A 63 -15.32 7.97 21.74
CA ALA A 63 -14.66 9.25 21.96
C ALA A 63 -13.73 9.16 23.19
N GLY A 64 -12.41 9.35 23.00
CA GLY A 64 -11.55 9.79 24.10
C GLY A 64 -10.17 9.15 24.26
N THR A 65 -9.81 8.09 23.55
CA THR A 65 -8.45 7.51 23.62
C THR A 65 -7.79 7.60 22.27
N GLY A 66 -7.12 8.73 22.03
CA GLY A 66 -6.23 8.94 20.89
C GLY A 66 -4.98 8.07 21.03
N GLN A 67 -5.13 6.76 20.79
CA GLN A 67 -3.95 5.93 20.53
C GLN A 67 -3.43 6.33 19.15
N ASN A 68 -2.23 6.89 19.14
CA ASN A 68 -1.57 7.24 17.91
C ASN A 68 -1.42 5.95 17.08
N PRO A 69 -1.78 5.96 15.80
CA PRO A 69 -1.68 4.77 14.96
C PRO A 69 -0.23 4.24 14.87
N GLU A 70 0.74 5.13 15.08
CA GLU A 70 2.15 4.84 15.27
C GLU A 70 2.41 3.82 16.39
N GLU A 71 1.79 3.97 17.57
CA GLU A 71 2.00 3.03 18.70
C GLU A 71 1.52 1.62 18.36
N LEU A 72 0.43 1.52 17.59
CA LEU A 72 -0.09 0.25 17.11
C LEU A 72 0.88 -0.38 16.11
N LEU A 73 1.37 0.41 15.15
CA LEU A 73 2.33 -0.03 14.15
C LEU A 73 3.64 -0.48 14.80
N ASP A 74 4.14 0.28 15.77
CA ASP A 74 5.33 -0.06 16.55
C ASP A 74 5.13 -1.36 17.36
N ALA A 75 3.95 -1.55 17.98
CA ALA A 75 3.64 -2.77 18.72
C ALA A 75 3.58 -4.03 17.84
N PHE A 76 3.13 -3.90 16.60
CA PHE A 76 3.15 -4.98 15.61
C PHE A 76 4.50 -5.12 14.89
N GLY A 77 5.45 -4.21 15.12
CA GLY A 77 6.75 -4.19 14.46
C GLY A 77 6.70 -3.76 13.00
N PHE A 78 5.66 -3.03 12.59
CA PHE A 78 5.56 -2.44 11.25
C PHE A 78 6.29 -1.10 11.21
N GLY A 79 7.10 -0.91 10.17
CA GLY A 79 7.71 0.39 9.91
C GLY A 79 6.67 1.37 9.40
N TRP A 80 6.70 2.59 9.91
CA TRP A 80 5.94 3.72 9.40
C TRP A 80 6.88 4.83 8.95
N TYR A 81 6.41 5.67 8.03
CA TYR A 81 7.18 6.76 7.47
C TYR A 81 6.25 7.93 7.17
N GLU A 82 6.60 9.11 7.69
CA GLU A 82 5.91 10.35 7.37
C GLU A 82 6.54 10.98 6.14
N ALA A 83 5.77 11.09 5.06
CA ALA A 83 6.23 11.71 3.84
C ALA A 83 6.45 13.22 4.06
N PRO A 84 7.52 13.82 3.50
CA PRO A 84 7.77 15.26 3.61
C PRO A 84 6.74 16.12 2.86
N GLY A 85 5.88 15.49 2.04
CA GLY A 85 4.84 16.13 1.24
C GLY A 85 3.65 15.20 1.03
N GLU A 86 3.24 14.99 -0.22
CA GLU A 86 2.15 14.05 -0.53
C GLU A 86 2.61 12.60 -0.35
N ALA A 87 1.89 11.85 0.48
CA ALA A 87 2.19 10.45 0.77
C ALA A 87 2.21 9.58 -0.50
N GLU A 88 1.29 9.81 -1.45
CA GLU A 88 1.23 9.09 -2.72
C GLU A 88 2.46 9.32 -3.61
N ALA A 89 2.95 10.55 -3.65
CA ALA A 89 4.13 10.91 -4.44
C ALA A 89 5.38 10.23 -3.90
N GLU A 90 5.54 10.23 -2.58
CA GLU A 90 6.64 9.56 -1.90
C GLU A 90 6.54 8.03 -2.04
N LEU A 91 5.35 7.46 -1.88
CA LEU A 91 5.12 6.02 -2.02
C LEU A 91 5.43 5.54 -3.44
N ALA A 92 5.09 6.34 -4.45
CA ALA A 92 5.48 6.11 -5.83
C ALA A 92 7.00 6.21 -6.04
N ALA A 93 7.69 7.16 -5.40
CA ALA A 93 9.15 7.25 -5.43
C ALA A 93 9.81 6.02 -4.78
N LEU A 94 9.31 5.57 -3.62
CA LEU A 94 9.78 4.35 -2.96
C LEU A 94 9.62 3.12 -3.86
N ASN A 95 8.54 3.06 -4.64
CA ASN A 95 8.31 1.99 -5.61
C ASN A 95 9.23 2.08 -6.83
N GLN A 96 9.56 3.30 -7.29
CA GLN A 96 10.52 3.50 -8.37
C GLN A 96 11.95 3.09 -7.97
N HIS A 97 12.32 3.36 -6.72
CA HIS A 97 13.62 3.02 -6.13
C HIS A 97 13.71 1.58 -5.61
N ASP A 98 12.69 0.75 -5.86
CA ASP A 98 12.60 -0.66 -5.46
C ASP A 98 12.77 -0.88 -3.93
N ILE A 99 12.46 0.16 -3.13
CA ILE A 99 12.39 0.11 -1.67
C ILE A 99 11.11 -0.64 -1.23
N VAL A 100 10.01 -0.37 -1.93
CA VAL A 100 8.76 -1.14 -1.85
C VAL A 100 8.49 -1.79 -3.20
N ASP A 101 8.16 -3.07 -3.21
CA ASP A 101 7.87 -3.81 -4.44
C ASP A 101 6.49 -3.42 -5.01
N MET A 102 5.56 -3.03 -4.12
CA MET A 102 4.17 -2.77 -4.48
C MET A 102 3.56 -1.65 -3.62
N VAL A 103 2.67 -0.86 -4.22
CA VAL A 103 1.95 0.23 -3.57
C VAL A 103 0.48 -0.13 -3.42
N LEU A 104 -0.02 -0.16 -2.19
CA LEU A 104 -1.43 -0.33 -1.88
C LEU A 104 -2.07 1.05 -1.62
N THR A 105 -2.94 1.48 -2.52
CA THR A 105 -3.68 2.74 -2.36
C THR A 105 -5.07 2.66 -3.01
N THR A 106 -5.94 3.59 -2.62
CA THR A 106 -7.25 3.81 -3.25
C THR A 106 -7.23 4.97 -4.24
N ASP A 107 -6.24 5.85 -4.14
CA ASP A 107 -6.11 7.03 -4.97
C ASP A 107 -5.34 6.73 -6.27
N SER A 108 -5.71 7.44 -7.33
CA SER A 108 -5.19 7.19 -8.67
C SER A 108 -3.91 7.94 -8.98
N ASP A 109 -3.51 8.87 -8.12
CA ASP A 109 -2.52 9.88 -8.47
C ASP A 109 -1.11 9.28 -8.40
N VAL A 110 -0.91 8.19 -7.65
CA VAL A 110 0.26 7.31 -7.73
C VAL A 110 0.64 6.86 -9.16
N LEU A 111 -0.34 6.73 -10.07
CA LEU A 111 -0.08 6.42 -11.48
C LEU A 111 0.64 7.57 -12.18
N VAL A 112 0.23 8.81 -11.89
CA VAL A 112 0.84 10.03 -12.44
C VAL A 112 2.27 10.19 -11.91
N PHE A 113 2.47 9.83 -10.65
CA PHE A 113 3.79 9.76 -10.01
C PHE A 113 4.64 8.57 -10.47
N ARG A 114 4.22 7.80 -11.49
CA ARG A 114 4.97 6.69 -12.10
C ARG A 114 5.27 5.52 -11.16
N ALA A 115 4.36 5.20 -10.24
CA ALA A 115 4.43 3.91 -9.55
C ALA A 115 4.34 2.77 -10.59
N LYS A 116 5.22 1.76 -10.46
CA LYS A 116 5.34 0.62 -11.36
C LYS A 116 4.31 -0.47 -11.04
N CYS A 117 4.09 -0.73 -9.76
CA CYS A 117 3.19 -1.79 -9.29
C CYS A 117 2.22 -1.23 -8.24
N ILE A 118 0.95 -1.16 -8.61
CA ILE A 118 -0.11 -0.61 -7.77
C ILE A 118 -1.17 -1.69 -7.55
N VAL A 119 -1.54 -1.89 -6.30
CA VAL A 119 -2.67 -2.72 -5.90
C VAL A 119 -3.74 -1.85 -5.30
N ARG A 120 -4.97 -2.18 -5.66
CA ARG A 120 -6.17 -1.55 -5.14
C ARG A 120 -7.05 -2.63 -4.54
N CYS A 121 -7.57 -2.37 -3.34
CA CYS A 121 -8.62 -3.22 -2.80
C CYS A 121 -9.95 -2.92 -3.54
N PRO A 122 -10.68 -3.92 -4.05
CA PRO A 122 -12.00 -3.69 -4.60
C PRO A 122 -12.91 -3.09 -3.51
N PRO A 123 -13.80 -2.14 -3.84
CA PRO A 123 -14.78 -1.66 -2.88
C PRO A 123 -15.61 -2.84 -2.39
N GLN A 124 -15.76 -2.99 -1.06
CA GLN A 124 -16.67 -3.98 -0.50
C GLN A 124 -18.11 -3.66 -0.97
N PRO A 125 -18.91 -4.68 -1.34
CA PRO A 125 -20.29 -4.51 -1.79
C PRO A 125 -21.22 -3.96 -0.71
#